data_AF-A0A6P2D9G4-F1
#
_entry.id   AF-A0A6P2D9G4-F1
#
_cell.length_a   1.000
_cell.length_b   1.000
_cell.length_c   1.000
_cell.angle_alpha   90.00
_cell.angle_beta   90.00
_cell.angle_gamma   90.00
#
_symmetry.space_group_name_H-M   'P 1'
#
loop_
_entity.id
_entity.type
_entity.pdbx_description
1 polymer ?
#
loop_
_entity_poly.entity_id
_entity_poly.type
_entity_poly.pdbx_seq_one_letter_code
_entity_poly.pdbx_strand_id
1 'polypeptide(L)'
;MNKPRKFVRTLTAAERRALERGRKSADAFTVRRSQILLASAGRMGPAEVGRVVGCTAQAVRNAVRAFETDGLGCLAAKSHARKDPGRVWDRGRDEDLKDLLHRRPRAFGKPTSLWTLALVAEVCHQKGWTSRVLSVEPIRQALKRLGVGWKRAKHWITSPDPEYVKKKGVGTG
;
A
#
# COMPACT_ATOMS: atom_id res chain seq x y z
N MET A 1 16.72 -31.56 -16.12
CA MET A 1 18.01 -30.86 -15.94
C MET A 1 18.05 -30.19 -14.58
N ASN A 2 18.89 -30.66 -13.65
CA ASN A 2 18.95 -30.12 -12.29
C ASN A 2 19.71 -28.78 -12.33
N LYS A 3 19.04 -27.68 -11.96
CA LYS A 3 19.63 -26.33 -11.98
C LYS A 3 20.80 -26.28 -10.97
N PRO A 4 21.97 -25.72 -11.32
CA PRO A 4 23.12 -25.69 -10.42
C PRO A 4 22.76 -25.05 -9.08
N ARG A 5 23.21 -25.66 -7.99
CA ARG A 5 22.97 -25.18 -6.62
C ARG A 5 23.64 -23.81 -6.47
N LYS A 6 22.83 -22.75 -6.39
CA LYS A 6 23.32 -21.39 -6.14
C LYS A 6 23.52 -21.19 -4.64
N PHE A 7 24.77 -21.07 -4.23
CA PHE A 7 25.18 -20.64 -2.89
C PHE A 7 25.36 -19.12 -2.87
N VAL A 8 25.36 -18.53 -1.68
CA VAL A 8 25.81 -17.15 -1.51
C VAL A 8 27.29 -17.02 -1.89
N ARG A 9 27.66 -15.87 -2.49
CA ARG A 9 29.07 -15.55 -2.73
C ARG A 9 29.88 -15.53 -1.42
N THR A 10 31.20 -15.53 -1.54
CA THR A 10 32.10 -15.37 -0.40
C THR A 10 31.74 -14.09 0.37
N LEU A 11 31.53 -14.26 1.68
CA LEU A 11 31.21 -13.17 2.59
C LEU A 11 32.49 -12.45 3.00
N THR A 12 32.48 -11.13 2.99
CA THR A 12 33.54 -10.32 3.61
C THR A 12 33.52 -10.48 5.13
N ALA A 13 34.63 -10.11 5.79
CA ALA A 13 34.69 -10.14 7.25
C ALA A 13 33.64 -9.21 7.91
N ALA A 14 33.31 -8.09 7.27
CA ALA A 14 32.28 -7.16 7.75
C ALA A 14 30.87 -7.77 7.62
N GLU A 15 30.57 -8.38 6.47
CA GLU A 15 29.28 -9.06 6.24
C GLU A 15 29.09 -10.23 7.18
N ARG A 16 30.12 -11.07 7.36
CA ARG A 16 30.07 -12.18 8.33
C ARG A 16 29.77 -11.68 9.73
N ARG A 17 30.46 -10.63 10.20
CA ARG A 17 30.20 -10.02 11.52
C ARG A 17 28.77 -9.48 11.64
N ALA A 18 28.24 -8.85 10.58
CA ALA A 18 26.88 -8.35 10.57
C ALA A 18 25.84 -9.48 10.66
N LEU A 19 26.05 -10.59 9.94
CA LEU A 19 25.19 -11.75 10.00
C LEU A 19 25.24 -12.43 11.38
N GLU A 20 26.42 -12.54 12.00
CA GLU A 20 26.53 -13.07 13.37
C GLU A 20 25.80 -12.19 14.40
N ARG A 21 25.85 -10.87 14.25
CA ARG A 21 25.01 -9.96 15.04
C ARG A 21 23.52 -10.19 14.76
N GLY A 22 23.16 -10.36 13.49
CA GLY A 22 21.78 -10.60 13.07
C GLY A 22 21.15 -11.85 13.66
N ARG A 23 21.94 -12.91 13.94
CA ARG A 23 21.48 -14.11 14.68
C ARG A 23 21.01 -13.81 16.11
N LYS A 24 21.46 -12.69 16.69
CA LYS A 24 21.12 -12.22 18.04
C LYS A 24 20.09 -11.09 18.04
N SER A 25 19.48 -10.78 16.89
CA SER A 25 18.45 -9.76 16.77
C SER A 25 17.15 -10.19 17.47
N ALA A 26 16.37 -9.21 17.96
CA ALA A 26 15.01 -9.45 18.41
C ALA A 26 14.03 -9.66 17.24
N ASP A 27 14.38 -9.21 16.03
CA ASP A 27 13.56 -9.42 14.83
C ASP A 27 13.78 -10.81 14.24
N ALA A 28 12.73 -11.65 14.29
CA ALA A 28 12.75 -13.01 13.78
C ALA A 28 13.08 -13.09 12.27
N PHE A 29 12.72 -12.07 11.48
CA PHE A 29 13.06 -12.05 10.06
C PHE A 29 14.57 -11.89 9.86
N THR A 30 15.18 -10.93 10.55
CA THR A 30 16.64 -10.70 10.59
C THR A 30 17.39 -11.96 11.06
N VAL A 31 16.92 -12.59 12.14
CA VAL A 31 17.53 -13.83 12.69
C VAL A 31 17.53 -14.94 11.64
N ARG A 32 16.35 -15.23 11.07
CA ARG A 32 16.20 -16.30 10.07
C ARG A 32 17.05 -16.04 8.84
N ARG A 33 17.03 -14.81 8.30
CA ARG A 33 17.87 -14.42 7.15
C ARG A 33 19.36 -14.62 7.44
N SER A 34 19.81 -14.25 8.63
CA SER A 34 21.22 -14.36 9.02
C SER A 34 21.67 -15.82 9.10
N GLN A 35 20.85 -16.69 9.72
CA GLN A 35 21.12 -18.13 9.79
C GLN A 35 21.20 -18.76 8.39
N ILE A 36 20.27 -18.42 7.50
CA ILE A 36 20.26 -18.92 6.11
C ILE A 36 21.55 -18.55 5.37
N LEU A 37 21.97 -17.28 5.45
CA LEU A 37 23.13 -16.78 4.71
C LEU A 37 24.44 -17.37 5.25
N LEU A 38 24.59 -17.51 6.57
CA LEU A 38 25.76 -18.15 7.18
C LEU A 38 25.83 -19.65 6.82
N ALA A 39 24.71 -20.37 6.85
CA ALA A 39 24.67 -21.78 6.46
C ALA A 39 24.96 -21.96 4.95
N SER A 40 24.41 -21.09 4.10
CA SER A 40 24.71 -21.11 2.66
C SER A 40 26.19 -20.81 2.37
N ALA A 41 26.82 -19.90 3.14
CA ALA A 41 28.25 -19.61 3.03
C ALA A 41 29.11 -20.80 3.47
N GLY A 42 28.62 -21.62 4.41
CA GLY A 42 29.18 -22.93 4.77
C GLY A 42 28.91 -24.04 3.75
N ARG A 43 28.47 -23.70 2.52
CA ARG A 43 28.17 -24.65 1.43
C ARG A 43 27.04 -25.64 1.72
N MET A 44 26.19 -25.34 2.70
CA MET A 44 24.99 -26.13 2.97
C MET A 44 23.93 -25.89 1.89
N GLY A 45 23.35 -26.97 1.37
CA GLY A 45 22.39 -26.90 0.26
C GLY A 45 21.05 -26.28 0.65
N PRO A 46 20.30 -25.62 -0.26
CA PRO A 46 19.05 -24.94 0.09
C PRO A 46 17.98 -25.79 0.80
N ALA A 47 17.88 -27.07 0.45
CA ALA A 47 16.94 -27.99 1.10
C ALA A 47 17.36 -28.36 2.54
N GLU A 48 18.67 -28.49 2.77
CA GLU A 48 19.22 -28.80 4.08
C GLU A 48 19.15 -27.60 5.01
N VAL A 49 19.55 -26.42 4.52
CA VAL A 49 19.35 -25.14 5.25
C VAL A 49 17.88 -24.96 5.60
N GLY A 50 16.97 -25.26 4.66
CA GLY A 50 15.53 -25.20 4.90
C GLY A 50 15.09 -26.07 6.08
N ARG A 51 15.55 -27.33 6.15
CA ARG A 51 15.24 -28.23 7.28
C ARG A 51 15.79 -27.69 8.61
N VAL A 52 17.05 -27.28 8.65
CA VAL A 52 17.71 -26.82 9.89
C VAL A 52 17.10 -25.51 10.41
N VAL A 53 16.75 -24.59 9.52
CA VAL A 53 16.20 -23.27 9.89
C VAL A 53 14.68 -23.29 10.04
N GLY A 54 14.00 -24.36 9.61
CA GLY A 54 12.53 -24.45 9.64
C GLY A 54 11.85 -23.60 8.56
N CYS A 55 12.36 -23.60 7.34
CA CYS A 55 11.78 -22.88 6.21
C CYS A 55 11.86 -23.66 4.88
N THR A 56 11.21 -23.17 3.84
CA THR A 56 11.23 -23.84 2.52
C THR A 56 12.55 -23.60 1.78
N ALA A 57 12.95 -24.54 0.93
CA ALA A 57 14.12 -24.38 0.05
C ALA A 57 13.98 -23.16 -0.90
N GLN A 58 12.74 -22.74 -1.22
CA GLN A 58 12.50 -21.52 -1.99
C GLN A 58 12.79 -20.26 -1.17
N ALA A 59 12.43 -20.23 0.13
CA ALA A 59 12.77 -19.11 1.01
C ALA A 59 14.28 -18.93 1.13
N VAL A 60 15.04 -20.03 1.21
CA VAL A 60 16.51 -20.01 1.19
C VAL A 60 17.05 -19.40 -0.11
N ARG A 61 16.55 -19.86 -1.27
CA ARG A 61 16.94 -19.31 -2.58
C ARG A 61 16.60 -17.82 -2.71
N ASN A 62 15.47 -17.39 -2.15
CA ASN A 62 15.06 -15.98 -2.14
C ASN A 62 15.98 -15.14 -1.25
N ALA A 63 16.40 -15.65 -0.09
CA ALA A 63 17.35 -14.98 0.80
C ALA A 63 18.71 -14.79 0.13
N VAL A 64 19.27 -15.85 -0.48
CA VAL A 64 20.52 -15.77 -1.24
C VAL A 64 20.41 -14.75 -2.36
N ARG A 65 19.35 -14.82 -3.17
CA ARG A 65 19.14 -13.84 -4.25
C ARG A 65 19.05 -12.41 -3.73
N ALA A 66 18.31 -12.18 -2.65
CA ALA A 66 18.18 -10.86 -2.07
C ALA A 66 19.50 -10.33 -1.51
N PHE A 67 20.36 -11.19 -0.96
CA PHE A 67 21.70 -10.79 -0.54
C PHE A 67 22.60 -10.43 -1.72
N GLU A 68 22.55 -11.18 -2.83
CA GLU A 68 23.30 -10.83 -4.04
C GLU A 68 22.86 -9.49 -4.64
N THR A 69 21.60 -9.08 -4.46
CA THR A 69 21.07 -7.83 -4.99
C THR A 69 21.22 -6.65 -4.03
N ASP A 70 20.92 -6.85 -2.74
CA ASP A 70 20.79 -5.76 -1.75
C ASP A 70 21.87 -5.82 -0.64
N GLY A 71 22.76 -6.82 -0.66
CA GLY A 71 23.74 -7.05 0.41
C GLY A 71 23.08 -7.22 1.78
N LEU A 72 23.63 -6.56 2.80
CA LEU A 72 23.08 -6.58 4.17
C LEU A 72 21.72 -5.90 4.29
N GLY A 73 21.31 -5.06 3.33
CA GLY A 73 19.96 -4.50 3.29
C GLY A 73 18.87 -5.57 3.20
N CYS A 74 19.23 -6.78 2.77
CA CYS A 74 18.34 -7.93 2.71
C CYS A 74 17.94 -8.47 4.10
N LEU A 75 18.58 -8.04 5.18
CA LEU A 75 18.25 -8.45 6.55
C LEU A 75 16.98 -7.76 7.07
N ALA A 76 16.66 -6.56 6.58
CA ALA A 76 15.44 -5.86 6.95
C ALA A 76 14.25 -6.38 6.12
N ALA A 77 13.13 -6.68 6.79
CA ALA A 77 11.90 -7.03 6.11
C ALA A 77 11.41 -5.85 5.26
N LYS A 78 11.24 -6.06 3.96
CA LYS A 78 10.64 -5.06 3.07
C LYS A 78 9.14 -5.02 3.31
N SER A 79 8.54 -3.83 3.22
CA SER A 79 7.10 -3.66 3.35
C SER A 79 6.34 -4.54 2.35
N HIS A 80 5.36 -5.29 2.85
CA HIS A 80 4.38 -6.03 2.05
C HIS A 80 3.24 -5.13 1.55
N ALA A 81 3.23 -3.85 1.92
CA ALA A 81 2.24 -2.92 1.40
C ALA A 81 2.32 -2.90 -0.12
N ARG A 82 1.16 -2.91 -0.79
CA ARG A 82 1.08 -2.75 -2.24
C ARG A 82 1.84 -1.48 -2.60
N LYS A 83 2.92 -1.62 -3.39
CA LYS A 83 3.84 -0.54 -3.74
C LYS A 83 3.19 0.63 -4.47
N ASP A 84 1.91 0.55 -4.84
CA ASP A 84 1.32 1.62 -5.63
C ASP A 84 -0.21 1.78 -5.47
N PRO A 85 -0.68 2.51 -4.44
CA PRO A 85 -2.01 3.12 -4.44
C PRO A 85 -2.09 4.33 -5.39
N GLY A 86 -0.95 4.90 -5.82
CA GLY A 86 -0.85 6.07 -6.70
C GLY A 86 -1.12 5.76 -8.18
N ARG A 87 -0.96 4.51 -8.61
CA ARG A 87 -1.29 4.08 -9.99
C ARG A 87 -2.77 4.18 -10.32
N VAL A 88 -3.62 4.21 -9.29
CA VAL A 88 -5.07 4.12 -9.45
C VAL A 88 -5.71 5.52 -9.44
N TRP A 89 -5.10 6.48 -8.75
CA TRP A 89 -5.55 7.87 -8.65
C TRP A 89 -4.37 8.82 -8.84
N ASP A 90 -4.47 9.69 -9.85
CA ASP A 90 -3.49 10.72 -10.12
C ASP A 90 -3.52 11.80 -9.02
N ARG A 91 -2.37 12.01 -8.37
CA ARG A 91 -2.23 13.01 -7.31
C ARG A 91 -2.41 14.44 -7.82
N GLY A 92 -2.16 14.70 -9.11
CA GLY A 92 -2.44 16.00 -9.72
C GLY A 92 -3.92 16.41 -9.68
N ARG A 93 -4.81 15.44 -9.45
CA ARG A 93 -6.28 15.64 -9.39
C ARG A 93 -6.81 15.84 -7.98
N ASP A 94 -5.94 15.97 -6.97
CA ASP A 94 -6.37 16.09 -5.58
C ASP A 94 -7.22 17.37 -5.35
N GLU A 95 -6.87 18.52 -5.94
CA GLU A 95 -7.70 19.73 -5.88
C GLU A 95 -9.00 19.60 -6.72
N ASP A 96 -8.93 18.98 -7.90
CA ASP A 96 -10.10 18.69 -8.72
C ASP A 96 -11.14 17.84 -7.96
N LEU A 97 -10.69 16.87 -7.16
CA LEU A 97 -11.56 16.05 -6.30
C LEU A 97 -12.21 16.87 -5.18
N LYS A 98 -11.49 17.84 -4.62
CA LYS A 98 -12.02 18.75 -3.60
C LYS A 98 -13.10 19.65 -4.20
N ASP A 99 -12.85 20.22 -5.37
CA ASP A 99 -13.82 21.03 -6.12
C ASP A 99 -15.06 20.25 -6.55
N LEU A 100 -14.88 18.97 -6.92
CA LEU A 100 -16.00 18.07 -7.19
C LEU A 100 -16.93 17.94 -5.97
N LEU A 101 -16.34 17.77 -4.78
CA LEU A 101 -17.09 17.58 -3.55
C LEU A 101 -17.80 18.85 -3.04
N HIS A 102 -17.36 20.04 -3.46
CA HIS A 102 -18.07 21.30 -3.20
C HIS A 102 -19.38 21.44 -3.99
N ARG A 103 -19.56 20.68 -5.07
CA ARG A 103 -20.76 20.73 -5.91
C ARG A 103 -21.74 19.62 -5.51
N ARG A 104 -23.03 19.82 -5.81
CA ARG A 104 -24.07 18.80 -5.55
C ARG A 104 -23.99 17.67 -6.58
N PRO A 105 -24.21 16.39 -6.22
CA PRO A 105 -24.21 15.27 -7.17
C PRO A 105 -25.22 15.45 -8.32
N ARG A 106 -26.33 16.16 -8.09
CA ARG A 106 -27.33 16.49 -9.12
C ARG A 106 -26.76 17.25 -10.31
N ALA A 107 -25.74 18.09 -10.10
CA ALA A 107 -25.05 18.79 -11.19
C ALA A 107 -24.31 17.83 -12.14
N PHE A 108 -24.15 16.57 -11.76
CA PHE A 108 -23.52 15.50 -12.52
C PHE A 108 -24.52 14.40 -12.92
N GLY A 109 -25.82 14.73 -12.98
CA GLY A 109 -26.87 13.81 -13.41
C GLY A 109 -27.16 12.68 -12.42
N LYS A 110 -26.77 12.81 -11.15
CA LYS A 110 -27.07 11.82 -10.12
C LYS A 110 -28.42 12.11 -9.46
N PRO A 111 -29.25 11.09 -9.16
CA PRO A 111 -30.60 11.29 -8.62
C PRO A 111 -30.60 11.74 -7.14
N THR A 112 -29.44 11.80 -6.50
CA THR A 112 -29.30 12.12 -5.07
C THR A 112 -28.70 13.52 -4.85
N SER A 113 -28.97 14.09 -3.68
CA SER A 113 -28.36 15.37 -3.25
C SER A 113 -27.11 15.18 -2.38
N LEU A 114 -26.76 13.93 -2.04
CA LEU A 114 -25.67 13.59 -1.13
C LEU A 114 -24.60 12.78 -1.85
N TRP A 115 -23.34 13.18 -1.68
CA TRP A 115 -22.22 12.37 -2.16
C TRP A 115 -22.11 11.07 -1.38
N THR A 116 -21.96 9.97 -2.12
CA THR A 116 -21.39 8.72 -1.61
C THR A 116 -20.04 8.51 -2.26
N LEU A 117 -19.14 7.77 -1.61
CA LEU A 117 -17.83 7.48 -2.20
C LEU A 117 -17.94 6.73 -3.55
N ALA A 118 -18.98 5.92 -3.72
CA ALA A 118 -19.29 5.26 -4.98
C ALA A 118 -19.67 6.28 -6.07
N LEU A 119 -20.56 7.23 -5.76
CA LEU A 119 -20.93 8.30 -6.70
C LEU A 119 -19.72 9.16 -7.07
N VAL A 120 -18.84 9.46 -6.12
CA VAL A 120 -17.59 10.19 -6.41
C VAL A 120 -16.72 9.39 -7.37
N ALA A 121 -16.53 8.08 -7.15
CA ALA A 121 -15.76 7.23 -8.03
C ALA A 121 -16.34 7.16 -9.46
N GLU A 122 -17.68 7.06 -9.57
CA GLU A 122 -18.38 7.10 -10.86
C GLU A 122 -18.15 8.42 -11.59
N VAL A 123 -18.32 9.55 -10.90
CA VAL A 123 -18.17 10.87 -11.54
C VAL A 123 -16.72 11.15 -11.91
N CYS A 124 -15.74 10.71 -11.11
CA CYS A 124 -14.32 10.80 -11.47
C CYS A 124 -14.02 10.03 -12.76
N HIS A 125 -14.60 8.85 -12.93
CA HIS A 125 -14.46 8.08 -14.16
C HIS A 125 -15.18 8.74 -15.34
N GLN A 126 -16.41 9.23 -15.16
CA GLN A 126 -17.15 9.97 -16.20
C GLN A 126 -16.41 11.23 -16.68
N LYS A 127 -15.62 11.86 -15.80
CA LYS A 127 -14.74 12.99 -16.14
C LYS A 127 -13.42 12.59 -16.80
N GLY A 128 -13.16 11.28 -16.96
CA GLY A 128 -11.92 10.76 -17.54
C GLY A 128 -10.70 10.87 -16.62
N TRP A 129 -10.88 11.16 -15.33
CA TRP A 129 -9.76 11.25 -14.37
C TRP A 129 -9.17 9.89 -14.03
N THR A 130 -9.97 8.83 -14.22
CA THR A 130 -9.57 7.45 -13.97
C THR A 130 -9.97 6.58 -15.17
N SER A 131 -9.10 5.64 -15.56
CA SER A 131 -9.35 4.75 -16.71
C SER A 131 -10.52 3.77 -16.51
N ARG A 132 -10.93 3.57 -15.27
CA ARG A 132 -12.08 2.77 -14.86
C ARG A 132 -12.75 3.39 -13.63
N VAL A 133 -13.97 2.96 -13.32
CA VAL A 133 -14.61 3.25 -12.03
C VAL A 133 -13.77 2.61 -10.93
N LEU A 134 -13.33 3.42 -9.97
CA LEU A 134 -12.54 2.96 -8.84
C LEU A 134 -13.41 2.31 -7.78
N SER A 135 -12.82 1.40 -7.00
CA SER A 135 -13.44 1.02 -5.73
C SER A 135 -13.42 2.22 -4.77
N VAL A 136 -14.21 2.11 -3.70
CA VAL A 136 -14.36 3.16 -2.69
C VAL A 136 -13.03 3.49 -1.97
N GLU A 137 -12.11 2.54 -1.84
CA GLU A 137 -10.90 2.70 -1.02
C GLU A 137 -9.86 3.68 -1.61
N PRO A 138 -9.52 3.65 -2.92
CA PRO A 138 -8.71 4.70 -3.55
C PRO A 138 -9.22 6.12 -3.32
N ILE A 139 -10.54 6.35 -3.48
CA ILE A 139 -11.16 7.66 -3.23
C ILE A 139 -11.04 8.03 -1.75
N ARG A 140 -11.31 7.09 -0.84
CA ARG A 140 -11.14 7.31 0.60
C ARG A 140 -9.70 7.68 0.96
N GLN A 141 -8.70 7.02 0.37
CA GLN A 141 -7.29 7.34 0.60
C GLN A 141 -6.93 8.72 0.05
N ALA A 142 -7.43 9.09 -1.13
CA ALA A 142 -7.25 10.44 -1.67
C ALA A 142 -7.83 11.51 -0.72
N LEU A 143 -9.06 11.33 -0.24
CA LEU A 143 -9.69 12.25 0.71
C LEU A 143 -8.97 12.31 2.06
N LYS A 144 -8.48 11.17 2.56
CA LYS A 144 -7.70 11.12 3.81
C LYS A 144 -6.42 11.94 3.70
N ARG A 145 -5.73 11.89 2.55
CA ARG A 145 -4.53 12.71 2.30
C ARG A 145 -4.85 14.20 2.25
N LEU A 146 -5.99 14.55 1.65
CA LEU A 146 -6.49 15.93 1.59
C LEU A 146 -6.99 16.47 2.94
N GLY A 147 -6.89 15.69 4.03
CA GLY A 147 -7.43 16.08 5.35
C GLY A 147 -8.97 16.09 5.40
N VAL A 148 -9.64 15.65 4.34
CA VAL A 148 -11.10 15.59 4.25
C VAL A 148 -11.59 14.31 4.91
N GLY A 149 -11.82 14.39 6.22
CA GLY A 149 -12.44 13.30 6.96
C GLY A 149 -13.88 13.09 6.48
N TRP A 150 -14.18 11.99 5.77
CA TRP A 150 -15.51 11.71 5.19
C TRP A 150 -16.68 11.87 6.18
N LYS A 151 -16.47 11.57 7.48
CA LYS A 151 -17.46 11.81 8.54
C LYS A 151 -17.75 13.31 8.77
N ARG A 152 -16.72 14.17 8.68
CA ARG A 152 -16.85 15.64 8.73
C ARG A 152 -17.28 16.23 7.38
N ALA A 153 -16.87 15.62 6.27
CA ALA A 153 -17.22 16.03 4.91
C ALA A 153 -18.72 16.12 4.67
N LYS A 154 -19.49 15.18 5.24
CA LYS A 154 -20.96 15.23 5.22
C LYS A 154 -21.56 16.55 5.72
N HIS A 155 -20.86 17.30 6.59
CA HIS A 155 -21.36 18.53 7.19
C HIS A 155 -21.07 19.80 6.36
N TRP A 156 -20.06 19.82 5.47
CA TRP A 156 -19.70 21.00 4.65
C TRP A 156 -19.82 20.77 3.13
N ILE A 157 -20.00 19.52 2.69
CA ILE A 157 -20.48 19.18 1.34
C ILE A 157 -21.87 19.81 1.04
N THR A 158 -22.56 20.28 2.08
CA THR A 158 -23.78 21.09 1.99
C THR A 158 -23.70 22.29 2.92
N SER A 159 -23.29 23.45 2.42
CA SER A 159 -23.78 24.82 2.74
C SER A 159 -22.69 25.85 2.36
N PRO A 160 -22.98 26.86 1.51
CA PRO A 160 -23.90 27.95 1.86
C PRO A 160 -24.93 28.23 0.76
N ASP A 161 -26.19 27.91 1.04
CA ASP A 161 -27.32 28.34 0.23
C ASP A 161 -28.21 29.24 1.12
N PRO A 162 -28.19 30.58 0.95
CA PRO A 162 -28.94 31.53 1.78
C PRO A 162 -30.47 31.32 1.75
N GLU A 163 -30.97 30.55 0.77
CA GLU A 163 -32.41 30.30 0.60
C GLU A 163 -32.97 29.20 1.54
N TYR A 164 -32.13 28.46 2.28
CA TYR A 164 -32.62 27.39 3.14
C TYR A 164 -33.55 27.86 4.28
N VAL A 165 -33.45 29.14 4.68
CA VAL A 165 -34.29 29.70 5.76
C VAL A 165 -35.70 30.08 5.27
N LYS A 166 -35.94 30.20 3.96
CA LYS A 166 -37.21 30.73 3.44
C LYS A 166 -38.31 29.70 3.18
N LYS A 167 -38.08 28.41 3.43
CA LYS A 167 -39.07 27.35 3.12
C LYS A 167 -39.55 26.52 4.32
N LYS A 168 -39.53 27.10 5.53
CA LYS A 168 -40.30 26.59 6.68
C LYS A 168 -41.26 27.66 7.18
N GLY A 169 -42.39 27.77 6.52
CA GLY A 169 -43.46 28.66 6.96
C GLY A 169 -44.61 28.70 5.96
N VAL A 170 -45.24 27.55 5.70
CA VAL A 170 -46.69 27.42 5.50
C VAL A 170 -47.02 25.96 5.79
N GLY A 171 -47.45 25.67 7.02
CA GLY A 171 -48.32 24.54 7.27
C GLY A 171 -49.74 25.04 7.08
N THR A 172 -50.48 24.43 6.17
CA THR A 172 -51.93 24.64 6.06
C THR A 172 -52.57 23.37 6.58
N GLY A 173 -53.38 23.52 7.64
CA GLY A 173 -54.40 22.54 8.01
C GLY A 173 -55.57 22.54 7.02
#